data_AF-A0A1G9ZFF8-F1
#
_entry.id   AF-A0A1G9ZFF8-F1
#
_cell.length_a   1.000
_cell.length_b   1.000
_cell.length_c   1.000
_cell.angle_alpha   90.00
_cell.angle_beta   90.00
_cell.angle_gamma   90.00
#
_symmetry.space_group_name_H-M   'P 1'
#
loop_
_entity.id
_entity.type
_entity.pdbx_description
1 polymer ?
#
loop_
_entity_poly.entity_id
_entity_poly.type
_entity_poly.pdbx_seq_one_letter_code
_entity_poly.pdbx_strand_id
1 'polypeptide(L)' 'MDNQQLICRALYDFNLTQLSIAAALEDMAALIENLSHLSPQVSTSLKRHLESVGRNCDRSCNAMYSLLNDKAEAD' A
#
# COMPACT_ATOMS: atom_id res chain seq x y z
N MET A 1 16.06 -22.02 10.86
CA MET A 1 15.13 -20.94 11.26
C MET A 1 13.78 -21.58 11.39
N ASP A 2 13.08 -21.34 12.49
CA ASP A 2 11.75 -21.91 12.69
C ASP A 2 10.75 -21.33 11.66
N ASN A 3 9.77 -22.13 11.23
CA ASN A 3 8.82 -21.74 10.19
C ASN A 3 8.00 -20.51 10.61
N GLN A 4 7.67 -20.40 11.90
CA GLN A 4 6.99 -19.21 12.43
C GLN A 4 7.87 -17.96 12.34
N GLN A 5 9.17 -18.07 12.62
CA GLN A 5 10.10 -16.93 12.51
C GLN A 5 10.21 -16.42 11.06
N LEU A 6 10.21 -17.32 10.09
CA LEU A 6 10.21 -16.96 8.66
C LEU A 6 8.94 -16.21 8.26
N ILE A 7 7.77 -16.69 8.71
CA ILE A 7 6.48 -16.05 8.46
C ILE A 7 6.43 -14.65 9.11
N CYS A 8 6.83 -14.54 10.39
CA CYS A 8 6.89 -13.27 11.09
C CYS A 8 7.82 -12.26 10.38
N ARG A 9 8.97 -12.74 9.87
CA ARG A 9 9.89 -11.87 9.12
C ARG A 9 9.29 -11.39 7.80
N ALA A 10 8.67 -12.29 7.04
CA ALA A 10 8.03 -11.93 5.78
C ALA A 10 6.88 -10.92 5.99
N LEU A 11 6.09 -11.08 7.05
CA LEU A 11 5.04 -10.13 7.43
C LEU A 11 5.58 -8.76 7.81
N TYR A 12 6.68 -8.73 8.57
CA TYR A 12 7.35 -7.50 8.94
C TYR A 12 7.88 -6.74 7.71
N ASP A 13 8.61 -7.44 6.82
CA ASP A 13 9.14 -6.83 5.60
C ASP A 13 8.01 -6.37 4.66
N PHE A 14 6.90 -7.12 4.59
CA PHE A 14 5.69 -6.73 3.88
C PHE A 14 5.09 -5.43 4.43
N ASN A 15 4.95 -5.30 5.75
CA ASN A 15 4.44 -4.08 6.37
C ASN A 15 5.31 -2.85 6.09
N LEU A 16 6.63 -3.00 6.18
CA LEU A 16 7.55 -1.92 5.82
C LEU A 16 7.39 -1.49 4.36
N THR A 17 7.17 -2.45 3.46
CA THR A 17 6.92 -2.18 2.04
C THR A 17 5.62 -1.38 1.87
N GLN A 18 4.55 -1.73 2.60
CA GLN A 18 3.27 -1.05 2.52
C GLN A 18 3.33 0.39 3.04
N LEU A 19 4.02 0.62 4.16
CA LEU A 19 4.27 1.96 4.67
C LEU A 19 5.07 2.80 3.66
N SER A 20 6.06 2.19 3.01
CA SER A 20 6.87 2.87 1.98
C SER A 20 6.04 3.24 0.76
N ILE A 21 5.11 2.38 0.33
CA ILE A 21 4.17 2.68 -0.76
C ILE A 21 3.24 3.84 -0.36
N ALA A 22 2.65 3.79 0.83
CA ALA A 22 1.76 4.85 1.31
C ALA A 22 2.47 6.21 1.34
N ALA A 23 3.67 6.28 1.91
CA ALA A 23 4.48 7.49 1.93
C ALA A 23 4.78 8.01 0.51
N ALA A 24 5.17 7.12 -0.42
CA ALA A 24 5.43 7.52 -1.79
C ALA A 24 4.19 8.07 -2.51
N LEU A 25 3.00 7.51 -2.25
CA LEU A 25 1.74 8.02 -2.81
C LEU A 25 1.40 9.42 -2.25
N GLU A 26 1.63 9.65 -0.96
CA GLU A 26 1.45 10.96 -0.33
C GLU A 26 2.41 12.01 -0.91
N ASP A 27 3.70 11.66 -1.05
CA ASP A 27 4.71 12.52 -1.66
C ASP A 27 4.35 12.87 -3.10
N MET A 28 3.87 11.91 -3.89
CA MET A 28 3.40 12.16 -5.26
C MET A 28 2.17 13.09 -5.29
N ALA A 29 1.23 12.93 -4.35
CA ALA A 29 0.07 13.81 -4.25
C ALA A 29 0.48 15.25 -3.91
N ALA A 30 1.42 15.42 -2.99
CA ALA A 30 2.00 16.72 -2.63
C ALA A 30 2.78 17.33 -3.81
N LEU A 31 3.53 16.52 -4.56
CA LEU A 31 4.23 17.00 -5.75
C LEU A 31 3.27 17.56 -6.80
N ILE A 32 2.12 16.90 -7.02
CA ILE A 32 1.10 17.36 -7.97
C ILE A 32 0.58 18.76 -7.61
N GLU A 33 0.48 19.12 -6.33
CA GLU A 33 0.09 20.48 -5.91
C GLU A 33 1.10 21.55 -6.34
N ASN A 34 2.37 21.18 -6.46
CA ASN A 34 3.46 22.09 -6.81
C ASN A 34 3.67 22.22 -8.33
N LEU A 35 2.99 21.40 -9.15
CA LEU A 35 3.11 21.44 -10.61
C LEU A 35 2.21 22.53 -11.21
N SER A 36 2.73 23.76 -11.25
CA SER A 36 2.03 24.97 -11.72
C SER A 36 1.55 24.95 -13.17
N HIS A 37 2.05 24.03 -14.00
CA HIS A 37 1.69 23.89 -15.41
C HIS A 37 0.57 22.87 -15.67
N LEU A 38 0.13 22.12 -14.66
CA LEU A 38 -0.98 21.20 -14.82
C LEU A 38 -2.32 21.94 -14.78
N SER A 39 -3.23 21.60 -15.69
CA SER A 39 -4.60 22.07 -15.57
C SER A 39 -5.26 21.48 -14.31
N PRO A 40 -6.23 22.18 -13.69
CA PRO A 40 -6.91 21.68 -12.50
C PRO A 40 -7.54 20.30 -12.68
N GLN A 41 -8.04 20.02 -13.90
CA GLN A 41 -8.65 18.74 -14.26
C GLN A 41 -7.62 17.60 -14.24
N VAL A 42 -6.42 17.84 -14.78
CA VAL A 42 -5.33 16.85 -14.81
C VAL A 42 -4.82 16.59 -13.40
N SER A 43 -4.56 17.64 -12.61
CA SER A 43 -4.16 17.52 -11.20
C SER A 43 -5.16 16.69 -10.39
N THR A 44 -6.46 16.99 -10.53
CA THR A 44 -7.53 16.26 -9.84
C THR A 44 -7.61 14.79 -10.28
N SER A 45 -7.42 14.51 -11.57
CA SER A 45 -7.44 13.14 -12.10
C SER A 45 -6.27 12.32 -11.56
N LEU A 46 -5.07 12.90 -11.54
CA LEU A 46 -3.86 12.26 -11.00
C LEU A 46 -4.01 11.94 -9.51
N LYS A 47 -4.50 12.88 -8.69
CA LYS A 47 -4.74 12.63 -7.26
C LYS A 47 -5.74 11.49 -7.04
N ARG A 48 -6.86 11.50 -7.78
CA ARG A 48 -7.84 10.40 -7.71
C ARG A 48 -7.24 9.05 -8.12
N HIS A 49 -6.31 9.04 -9.07
CA HIS A 49 -5.60 7.83 -9.45
C HIS A 49 -4.69 7.34 -8.32
N LEU A 50 -3.91 8.22 -7.69
CA LEU A 50 -3.07 7.88 -6.53
C LEU A 50 -3.89 7.32 -5.37
N GLU A 51 -5.04 7.92 -5.05
CA GLU A 51 -5.96 7.40 -4.04
C GLU A 51 -6.49 6.01 -4.40
N SER A 52 -6.77 5.76 -5.68
CA SER A 52 -7.21 4.44 -6.16
C SER A 52 -6.12 3.39 -5.99
N VAL A 53 -4.87 3.76 -6.28
CA VAL A 53 -3.70 2.89 -6.05
C VAL A 53 -3.56 2.59 -4.55
N GLY A 54 -3.66 3.60 -3.68
CA GLY A 54 -3.62 3.40 -2.23
C GLY A 54 -4.68 2.41 -1.74
N ARG A 55 -5.94 2.58 -2.15
CA ARG A 55 -7.02 1.64 -1.82
C ARG A 55 -6.78 0.21 -2.35
N ASN A 56 -6.08 0.07 -3.48
CA ASN A 56 -5.72 -1.25 -4.01
C ASN A 56 -4.63 -1.92 -3.19
N CYS A 57 -3.63 -1.16 -2.73
CA CYS A 57 -2.60 -1.64 -1.82
C CYS A 57 -3.22 -2.12 -0.51
N ASP A 58 -4.08 -1.31 0.13
CA ASP A 58 -4.78 -1.70 1.37
C ASP A 58 -5.60 -2.98 1.21
N ARG A 59 -6.34 -3.12 0.11
CA ARG A 59 -7.09 -4.35 -0.18
C ARG A 59 -6.19 -5.57 -0.34
N SER A 60 -5.05 -5.40 -0.99
CA SER A 60 -4.06 -6.48 -1.18
C SER A 60 -3.44 -6.89 0.16
N CYS A 61 -3.17 -5.94 1.05
CA CYS A 61 -2.73 -6.21 2.43
C CYS A 61 -3.76 -7.00 3.21
N ASN A 62 -5.01 -6.53 3.20
CA ASN A 62 -6.08 -7.18 3.95
C ASN A 62 -6.30 -8.62 3.46
N ALA A 63 -6.24 -8.86 2.14
CA ALA A 63 -6.33 -10.20 1.58
C ALA A 63 -5.18 -11.11 2.06
N MET A 64 -3.94 -10.60 2.09
CA MET A 64 -2.79 -11.34 2.61
C MET A 64 -2.96 -11.72 4.09
N TYR A 65 -3.46 -10.80 4.91
CA TYR A 65 -3.75 -11.07 6.32
C TYR A 65 -4.87 -12.09 6.52
N SER A 66 -5.95 -11.99 5.74
CA SER A 66 -7.03 -12.98 5.78
C SER A 66 -6.54 -14.38 5.43
N LEU A 67 -5.73 -14.54 4.37
CA LEU A 67 -5.17 -15.84 3.98
C LEU A 67 -4.31 -16.48 5.08
N LEU A 68 -3.64 -15.67 5.90
CA LEU A 68 -2.83 -16.16 7.02
C LEU A 68 -3.70 -16.58 8.21
N ASN A 69 -4.77 -15.85 8.50
CA ASN A 69 -5.73 -16.22 9.53
C ASN A 69 -6.48 -17.51 9.18
N ASP A 70 -6.96 -17.62 7.93
CA ASP A 70 -7.63 -18.82 7.42
C ASP A 70 -6.72 -20.05 7.53
N LYS A 71 -5.41 -19.88 7.31
CA LYS A 71 -4.42 -20.95 7.46
C LYS A 71 -4.17 -21.31 8.93
N ALA A 72 -4.19 -20.32 9.83
CA ALA A 72 -4.00 -20.55 11.26
C ALA A 72 -5.21 -21.23 11.92
N GLU A 73 -6.42 -21.10 11.36
CA GLU A 73 -7.64 -21.78 11.84
C GLU A 73 -7.79 -23.21 11.29
N ALA A 74 -7.07 -23.55 10.21
CA ALA A 74 -7.13 -24.86 9.56
C ALA A 74 -6.08 -25.86 10.08
N ASP A 75 -5.04 -25.39 10.78
CA ASP A 75 -3.98 -26.18 11.43
C ASP A 75 -4.31 -26.45 12.92
#